data_AF-A0A0A8UYB5-F1
#
_entry.id   AF-A0A0A8UYB5-F1
#
_cell.length_a   1.000
_cell.length_b   1.000
_cell.length_c   1.000
_cell.angle_alpha   90.00
_cell.angle_beta   90.00
_cell.angle_gamma   90.00
#
_symmetry.space_group_name_H-M   'P 1'
#
loop_
_entity.id
_entity.type
_entity.pdbx_description
1 polymer ?
#
loop_
_entity_poly.entity_id
_entity_poly.type
_entity_poly.pdbx_seq_one_letter_code
_entity_poly.pdbx_strand_id
1 'polypeptide(L)'
;MGNEHHEHTFLEAVDSDTRDNILRLDQKLKGLQAEITAKIDALASLADGPSNERKQQLLTLADEVDKAIVGIQRLVHLVISDEFSPSEFNELNHEKIEALREMFKESADKISLIKEKF
;
A
#
# COMPACT_ATOMS: atom_id res chain seq x y z
N MET A 1 10.96 35.10 17.79
CA MET A 1 10.02 34.62 16.76
C MET A 1 10.35 33.16 16.60
N GLY A 2 9.48 32.27 17.09
CA GLY A 2 9.73 30.84 17.04
C GLY A 2 9.63 30.37 15.60
N ASN A 3 10.72 29.84 15.04
CA ASN A 3 10.61 29.00 13.86
C ASN A 3 9.89 27.74 14.34
N GLU A 4 8.59 27.68 14.10
CA GLU A 4 7.82 26.44 14.25
C GLU A 4 8.24 25.53 13.08
N HIS A 5 9.28 24.74 13.33
CA HIS A 5 9.71 23.65 12.46
C HIS A 5 8.57 22.64 12.34
N HIS A 6 7.85 22.69 11.21
CA HIS A 6 6.82 21.72 10.90
C HIS A 6 7.46 20.64 10.03
N GLU A 7 7.84 19.53 10.66
CA GLU A 7 8.19 18.29 9.96
C GLU A 7 6.96 17.84 9.15
N HIS A 8 7.14 17.63 7.85
CA HIS A 8 6.09 17.10 6.98
C HIS A 8 6.34 15.63 6.71
N THR A 9 5.29 14.81 6.82
CA THR A 9 5.34 13.44 6.32
C THR A 9 5.28 13.42 4.79
N PHE A 10 5.76 12.34 4.17
CA PHE A 10 5.68 12.17 2.72
C PHE A 10 4.26 12.32 2.20
N LEU A 11 3.27 11.82 2.95
CA LEU A 11 1.86 11.91 2.57
C LEU A 11 1.33 13.36 2.56
N GLU A 12 1.87 14.22 3.43
CA GLU A 12 1.55 15.65 3.47
C GLU A 12 2.35 16.43 2.44
N ALA A 13 3.52 15.93 2.07
CA ALA A 13 4.42 16.56 1.12
C ALA A 13 4.05 16.32 -0.34
N VAL A 14 3.31 15.26 -0.70
CA VAL A 14 2.92 14.97 -2.09
C VAL A 14 1.61 15.63 -2.51
N ASP A 15 1.38 15.74 -3.82
CA ASP A 15 0.12 16.23 -4.39
C ASP A 15 -1.08 15.33 -4.02
N SER A 16 -2.30 15.88 -4.16
CA SER A 16 -3.54 15.19 -3.80
C SER A 16 -3.76 13.91 -4.57
N ASP A 17 -3.38 13.85 -5.86
CA ASP A 17 -3.65 12.70 -6.70
C ASP A 17 -2.71 11.54 -6.33
N THR A 18 -1.44 11.85 -6.04
CA THR A 18 -0.49 10.87 -5.50
C THR A 18 -0.95 10.35 -4.15
N ARG A 19 -1.34 11.23 -3.23
CA ARG A 19 -1.89 10.87 -1.92
C ARG A 19 -3.09 9.94 -2.04
N ASP A 20 -4.05 10.30 -2.88
CA ASP A 20 -5.29 9.54 -3.04
C ASP A 20 -5.02 8.15 -3.65
N ASN A 21 -4.08 8.04 -4.58
CA ASN A 21 -3.66 6.75 -5.14
C ASN A 21 -2.95 5.86 -4.10
N ILE A 22 -2.11 6.43 -3.24
CA ILE A 22 -1.48 5.70 -2.12
C ILE A 22 -2.54 5.13 -1.18
N LEU A 23 -3.47 5.97 -0.72
CA LEU A 23 -4.53 5.58 0.20
C LEU A 23 -5.47 4.54 -0.44
N ARG A 24 -5.79 4.69 -1.72
CA ARG A 24 -6.58 3.72 -2.49
C ARG A 24 -5.88 2.37 -2.56
N LEU A 25 -4.57 2.33 -2.81
CA LEU A 25 -3.82 1.08 -2.85
C LEU A 25 -3.78 0.40 -1.48
N ASP A 26 -3.48 1.15 -0.40
CA ASP A 26 -3.48 0.64 0.98
C ASP A 26 -4.84 0.02 1.34
N GLN A 27 -5.94 0.72 1.04
CA GLN A 27 -7.29 0.20 1.29
C GLN A 27 -7.58 -1.08 0.51
N LYS A 28 -7.15 -1.17 -0.75
CA LYS A 28 -7.34 -2.37 -1.57
C LYS A 28 -6.53 -3.56 -1.07
N LEU A 29 -5.28 -3.34 -0.66
CA LEU A 29 -4.43 -4.39 -0.08
C LEU A 29 -5.02 -4.90 1.24
N LYS A 30 -5.49 -4.00 2.12
CA LYS A 30 -6.20 -4.40 3.36
C LYS A 30 -7.47 -5.22 3.06
N GLY A 31 -8.22 -4.83 2.03
CA GLY A 31 -9.38 -5.58 1.56
C GLY A 31 -9.01 -6.98 1.06
N LEU A 32 -7.93 -7.10 0.28
CA LEU A 32 -7.41 -8.38 -0.20
C LEU A 32 -6.92 -9.27 0.96
N GLN A 33 -6.22 -8.68 1.94
CA GLN A 33 -5.76 -9.40 3.14
C GLN A 33 -6.92 -10.02 3.93
N ALA A 34 -8.02 -9.27 4.11
CA ALA A 34 -9.20 -9.77 4.79
C ALA A 34 -9.83 -10.96 4.05
N GLU A 35 -9.90 -10.91 2.72
CA GLU A 35 -10.43 -12.01 1.90
C GLU A 35 -9.55 -13.26 1.94
N ILE A 36 -8.22 -13.09 1.87
CA ILE A 36 -7.26 -14.19 2.00
C ILE A 36 -7.43 -14.87 3.36
N THR A 37 -7.51 -14.07 4.43
CA THR A 37 -7.70 -14.58 5.80
C THR A 37 -8.99 -15.38 5.92
N ALA A 38 -10.12 -14.85 5.42
CA ALA A 38 -11.40 -15.56 5.44
C ALA A 38 -11.34 -16.90 4.67
N LYS A 39 -10.61 -16.96 3.55
CA LYS A 39 -10.42 -18.20 2.78
C LYS A 39 -9.52 -19.20 3.52
N ILE A 40 -8.47 -18.75 4.20
CA ILE A 40 -7.63 -19.61 5.05
C ILE A 40 -8.47 -20.22 6.17
N ASP A 41 -9.32 -19.42 6.82
CA ASP A 41 -10.19 -19.88 7.91
C ASP A 41 -11.22 -20.90 7.42
N ALA A 42 -11.81 -20.69 6.24
CA ALA A 42 -12.70 -21.67 5.62
C ALA A 42 -11.99 -23.01 5.35
N LEU A 43 -10.75 -22.97 4.86
CA LEU A 43 -9.94 -24.17 4.62
C LEU A 43 -9.47 -24.85 5.91
N ALA A 44 -9.41 -24.13 7.04
CA ALA A 44 -9.00 -24.73 8.31
C ALA A 44 -9.98 -25.84 8.78
N SER A 45 -11.21 -25.83 8.27
CA SER A 45 -12.22 -26.86 8.52
C SER A 45 -12.09 -28.13 7.64
N LEU A 46 -11.25 -28.10 6.61
CA LEU A 46 -11.08 -29.17 5.64
C LEU A 46 -9.73 -29.88 5.85
N ALA A 47 -9.77 -31.14 6.26
CA ALA A 47 -8.59 -31.94 6.61
C ALA A 47 -8.16 -32.88 5.46
N ASP A 48 -8.06 -32.37 4.24
CA ASP A 48 -7.59 -33.11 3.07
C ASP A 48 -6.33 -32.47 2.44
N GLY A 49 -5.51 -33.31 1.79
CA GLY A 49 -4.21 -32.92 1.22
C GLY A 49 -4.26 -31.68 0.30
N PRO A 50 -5.19 -31.60 -0.68
CA PRO A 50 -5.34 -30.43 -1.54
C PRO A 50 -5.67 -29.14 -0.79
N SER A 51 -6.49 -29.20 0.27
CA SER A 51 -6.82 -28.05 1.10
C SER A 51 -5.59 -27.53 1.86
N ASN A 52 -4.69 -28.41 2.29
CA ASN A 52 -3.45 -28.01 2.94
C ASN A 52 -2.48 -27.30 1.98
N GLU A 53 -2.31 -27.79 0.75
CA GLU A 53 -1.48 -27.12 -0.25
C GLU A 53 -2.03 -25.73 -0.59
N ARG A 54 -3.34 -25.63 -0.81
CA ARG A 54 -4.00 -24.35 -1.07
C ARG A 54 -3.90 -23.38 0.11
N LYS A 55 -4.01 -23.89 1.34
CA LYS A 55 -3.82 -23.09 2.56
C LYS A 55 -2.40 -22.53 2.63
N GLN A 56 -1.38 -23.32 2.31
CA GLN A 56 0.01 -22.83 2.30
C GLN A 56 0.22 -21.75 1.24
N GLN A 57 -0.34 -21.91 0.04
CA GLN A 57 -0.28 -20.86 -0.99
C GLN A 57 -0.93 -19.55 -0.55
N LEU A 58 -2.09 -19.63 0.13
CA LEU A 58 -2.77 -18.46 0.66
C LEU A 58 -2.00 -17.80 1.81
N LEU A 59 -1.33 -18.58 2.67
CA LEU A 59 -0.47 -18.05 3.73
C LEU A 59 0.72 -17.27 3.14
N THR A 60 1.37 -17.81 2.11
CA THR A 60 2.44 -17.08 1.39
C THR A 60 1.92 -15.80 0.77
N LEU A 61 0.74 -15.83 0.13
CA LEU A 61 0.14 -14.62 -0.43
C LEU A 61 -0.21 -13.60 0.65
N ALA A 62 -0.72 -14.04 1.80
CA ALA A 62 -1.03 -13.18 2.94
C ALA A 62 0.22 -12.46 3.46
N ASP A 63 1.36 -13.15 3.55
CA ASP A 63 2.64 -12.58 3.99
C ASP A 63 3.15 -11.51 3.01
N GLU A 64 3.04 -11.76 1.70
CA GLU A 64 3.43 -10.78 0.69
C GLU A 64 2.53 -9.53 0.68
N VAL A 65 1.21 -9.71 0.87
CA VAL A 65 0.27 -8.58 0.99
C VAL A 65 0.54 -7.78 2.27
N ASP A 66 0.84 -8.43 3.39
CA ASP A 66 1.19 -7.76 4.64
C ASP A 66 2.47 -6.91 4.49
N LYS A 67 3.52 -7.46 3.89
CA LYS A 67 4.75 -6.71 3.56
C LYS A 67 4.46 -5.48 2.70
N ALA A 68 3.57 -5.59 1.71
CA ALA A 68 3.18 -4.47 0.87
C ALA A 68 2.46 -3.37 1.66
N ILE A 69 1.52 -3.74 2.55
CA ILE A 69 0.83 -2.79 3.45
C ILE A 69 1.83 -2.08 4.36
N VAL A 70 2.74 -2.84 5.00
CA VAL A 70 3.78 -2.27 5.85
C VAL A 70 4.71 -1.34 5.06
N GLY A 71 5.03 -1.69 3.80
CA GLY A 71 5.81 -0.84 2.90
C GLY A 71 5.14 0.51 2.64
N ILE A 72 3.85 0.50 2.33
CA ILE A 72 3.07 1.74 2.14
C ILE A 72 3.02 2.54 3.44
N GLN A 73 2.76 1.89 4.57
CA GLN A 73 2.75 2.56 5.88
C GLN A 73 4.10 3.23 6.19
N ARG A 74 5.22 2.59 5.87
CA ARG A 74 6.54 3.21 6.05
C ARG A 74 6.73 4.41 5.14
N LEU A 75 6.29 4.31 3.89
CA LEU A 75 6.38 5.42 2.93
C LEU A 75 5.58 6.62 3.41
N VAL A 76 4.32 6.44 3.81
CA VAL A 76 3.46 7.57 4.19
C VAL A 76 3.93 8.29 5.46
N HIS A 77 4.58 7.57 6.38
CA HIS A 77 5.15 8.13 7.61
C HIS A 77 6.61 8.59 7.45
N LEU A 78 7.18 8.50 6.25
CA LEU A 78 8.54 8.97 6.01
C LEU A 78 8.57 10.49 6.23
N VAL A 79 9.39 10.95 7.17
CA VAL A 79 9.58 12.38 7.44
C VAL A 79 10.42 12.98 6.32
N ILE A 80 9.94 14.08 5.75
CA ILE A 80 10.62 14.88 4.74
C ILE A 80 11.36 15.97 5.50
N SER A 81 12.66 16.13 5.20
CA SER A 81 13.50 17.16 5.81
C SER A 81 12.89 18.56 5.65
N ASP A 82 12.92 19.35 6.72
CA ASP A 82 12.50 20.76 6.80
C ASP A 82 13.25 21.70 5.84
N GLU A 83 14.29 21.21 5.17
CA GLU A 83 15.07 21.97 4.18
C GLU A 83 14.24 22.38 2.96
N PHE A 84 13.10 21.73 2.72
CA PHE A 84 12.22 22.00 1.58
C PHE A 84 10.77 22.15 2.01
N SER A 85 10.09 23.16 1.46
CA SER A 85 8.63 23.21 1.50
C SER A 85 8.03 22.03 0.71
N PRO A 86 6.77 21.62 1.00
CA PRO A 86 6.07 20.60 0.21
C PRO A 86 6.07 20.87 -1.31
N SER A 87 5.92 22.13 -1.72
CA SER A 87 6.00 22.52 -3.14
C SER A 87 7.39 22.28 -3.74
N GLU A 88 8.44 22.68 -3.04
CA GLU A 88 9.83 22.47 -3.50
C GLU A 88 10.18 20.99 -3.54
N PHE A 89 9.72 20.21 -2.55
CA PHE A 89 9.88 18.76 -2.55
C PHE A 89 9.23 18.12 -3.77
N ASN A 90 7.99 18.51 -4.12
CA ASN A 90 7.30 18.01 -5.31
C ASN A 90 8.03 18.40 -6.59
N GLU A 91 8.47 19.64 -6.73
CA GLU A 91 9.17 20.10 -7.93
C GLU A 91 10.50 19.36 -8.12
N LEU A 92 11.30 19.23 -7.06
CA LEU A 92 12.58 18.54 -7.08
C LEU A 92 12.45 17.05 -7.40
N ASN A 93 11.33 16.44 -7.01
CA ASN A 93 11.09 15.00 -7.17
C ASN A 93 9.99 14.67 -8.18
N HIS A 94 9.60 15.63 -9.02
CA HIS A 94 8.40 15.53 -9.87
C HIS A 94 8.35 14.23 -10.68
N GLU A 95 9.40 13.92 -11.43
CA GLU A 95 9.44 12.70 -12.26
C GLU A 95 9.31 11.41 -11.44
N LYS A 96 9.89 11.38 -10.24
CA LYS A 96 9.83 10.20 -9.35
C LYS A 96 8.44 10.06 -8.73
N ILE A 97 7.83 11.17 -8.32
CA ILE A 97 6.48 11.20 -7.75
C ILE A 97 5.45 10.80 -8.80
N GLU A 98 5.59 11.31 -10.03
CA GLU A 98 4.76 10.93 -11.17
C GLU A 98 4.87 9.43 -11.49
N ALA A 99 6.08 8.89 -11.57
CA ALA A 99 6.29 7.45 -11.79
C ALA A 99 5.69 6.60 -10.66
N LEU A 100 5.82 7.07 -9.41
CA LEU A 100 5.24 6.42 -8.24
C LEU A 100 3.70 6.47 -8.28
N ARG A 101 3.12 7.60 -8.68
CA ARG A 101 1.67 7.77 -8.84
C ARG A 101 1.10 6.78 -9.84
N GLU A 102 1.68 6.69 -11.03
CA GLU A 102 1.22 5.75 -12.05
C GLU A 102 1.39 4.29 -11.59
N MET A 103 2.50 3.97 -10.91
CA MET A 103 2.71 2.63 -10.34
C MET A 103 1.64 2.26 -9.31
N PHE A 104 1.26 3.19 -8.42
CA PHE A 104 0.21 2.94 -7.43
C PHE A 104 -1.16 2.80 -8.06
N LYS A 105 -1.48 3.63 -9.05
CA LYS A 105 -2.72 3.54 -9.82
C LYS A 105 -2.83 2.19 -10.53
N GLU A 106 -1.80 1.78 -11.28
CA GLU A 106 -1.78 0.49 -11.95
C GLU A 106 -1.91 -0.69 -10.97
N SER A 107 -1.20 -0.62 -9.84
CA SER A 107 -1.25 -1.65 -8.81
C SER A 107 -2.65 -1.77 -8.21
N ALA A 108 -3.28 -0.63 -7.90
CA ALA A 108 -4.64 -0.58 -7.38
C ALA A 108 -5.66 -1.17 -8.38
N ASP A 109 -5.48 -0.91 -9.67
CA ASP A 109 -6.36 -1.45 -10.72
C ASP A 109 -6.14 -2.95 -10.90
N LYS A 110 -4.89 -3.43 -10.90
CA LYS A 110 -4.56 -4.87 -10.94
C LYS A 110 -5.18 -5.63 -9.76
N ILE A 111 -5.12 -5.08 -8.54
CA ILE A 111 -5.75 -5.71 -7.36
C ILE A 111 -7.27 -5.76 -7.51
N SER A 112 -7.88 -4.74 -8.12
CA SER A 112 -9.33 -4.74 -8.38
C SER A 112 -9.72 -5.89 -9.30
N LEU A 113 -8.95 -6.13 -10.37
CA LEU A 113 -9.17 -7.25 -11.28
C LEU A 113 -8.95 -8.62 -10.63
N ILE A 114 -8.02 -8.70 -9.67
CA ILE A 114 -7.81 -9.93 -8.88
C ILE A 114 -9.04 -10.21 -8.02
N LYS A 115 -9.57 -9.20 -7.32
CA LYS A 115 -10.79 -9.32 -6.52
C LYS A 115 -12.00 -9.83 -7.31
N GLU A 116 -12.15 -9.43 -8.57
CA GLU A 116 -13.23 -9.92 -9.44
C GLU A 116 -13.11 -11.41 -9.80
N LYS A 117 -11.90 -11.97 -9.72
CA LYS A 117 -11.61 -13.37 -10.05
C LYS A 117 -11.50 -14.27 -8.82
N PHE A 118 -11.47 -13.69 -7.62
CA PHE A 118 -11.38 -14.39 -6.35
C PHE A 118 -12.76 -14.77 -5.80
#